data_AF-A0A514XMX2-F1
#
_entry.id   AF-A0A514XMX2-F1
#
_cell.length_a   1.000
_cell.length_b   1.000
_cell.length_c   1.000
_cell.angle_alpha   90.00
_cell.angle_beta   90.00
_cell.angle_gamma   90.00
#
_symmetry.space_group_name_H-M   'P 1'
#
loop_
_entity.id
_entity.type
_entity.pdbx_description
1 polymer ?
#
loop_
_entity_poly.entity_id
_entity_poly.type
_entity_poly.pdbx_seq_one_letter_code
_entity_poly.pdbx_strand_id
1 'polypeptide(L)'
;MQHNQPEFGKGKEISTTSLVPPVLSDYMNYREYLADYYQYKRKASKGSLRQYNYAVFSAAANIKSPNYLKMIIEGKRNLSEDMIGKFGKALGFNKEQTEEFRLLVNFTQATDPADRNIFLKKMSEHRVGVKLKTGEIDRKSFEKVPNWVAWIVYAMVDQEGVSFDTASLKALLRGKASEDEIENSLAALIASGELRRDEKTGEIKKARSLTESPEDIPVALVRKLQSQLMYLGLESIYQDQPTDREFGTLTMSLTKSEFEEIKFKLRQMRKGLNKDNSIARMKSKGERVYQLNIQLFPVTNAVNGVGVNTHAHSHIVQSALDVHLAESVMEAAAPSAEAVAKAEAVLAQASEAAVAATTAKVQAPPIVAPVVPAAAAPAKPDANKAPSNVSSLASAAASAAELFR
;
A
#
# COMPACT_ATOMS: atom_id res chain seq x y z
N MET A 1 -4.58 -52.78 2.10
CA MET A 1 -3.38 -51.97 1.88
C MET A 1 -3.82 -50.52 1.80
N GLN A 2 -3.51 -49.75 2.84
CA GLN A 2 -4.03 -48.40 3.06
C GLN A 2 -3.39 -47.38 2.11
N HIS A 3 -4.24 -46.56 1.49
CA HIS A 3 -3.87 -45.38 0.72
C HIS A 3 -3.47 -44.25 1.68
N ASN A 4 -2.22 -43.78 1.59
CA ASN A 4 -1.72 -42.60 2.29
C ASN A 4 -1.90 -41.37 1.38
N GLN A 5 -2.91 -40.56 1.62
CA GLN A 5 -2.94 -39.16 1.18
C GLN A 5 -2.25 -38.30 2.26
N PRO A 6 -1.38 -37.35 1.90
CA PRO A 6 -0.88 -36.38 2.86
C PRO A 6 -2.00 -35.38 3.18
N GLU A 7 -2.53 -35.43 4.40
CA GLU A 7 -3.43 -34.42 4.92
C GLU A 7 -2.72 -33.06 4.96
N PHE A 8 -3.28 -32.09 4.23
CA PHE A 8 -2.91 -30.68 4.33
C PHE A 8 -3.15 -30.21 5.77
N GLY A 9 -2.10 -29.70 6.40
CA GLY A 9 -2.11 -29.17 7.75
C GLY A 9 -3.21 -28.12 7.94
N LYS A 10 -4.30 -28.54 8.57
CA LYS A 10 -5.29 -27.67 9.19
C LYS A 10 -4.57 -26.74 10.16
N GLY A 11 -5.05 -25.49 10.20
CA GLY A 11 -4.51 -24.43 11.03
C GLY A 11 -4.17 -24.94 12.43
N LYS A 12 -3.01 -24.51 12.92
CA LYS A 12 -2.53 -24.74 14.28
C LYS A 12 -3.65 -24.35 15.25
N GLU A 13 -4.43 -25.33 15.70
CA GLU A 13 -5.19 -25.22 16.92
C GLU A 13 -4.17 -24.97 18.02
N ILE A 14 -4.19 -23.75 18.56
CA ILE A 14 -3.29 -23.35 19.63
C ILE A 14 -3.77 -24.08 20.87
N SER A 15 -3.22 -25.27 21.06
CA SER A 15 -3.30 -26.00 22.33
C SER A 15 -2.80 -25.08 23.45
N THR A 16 -3.69 -24.76 24.36
CA THR A 16 -3.43 -24.01 25.59
C THR A 16 -2.40 -24.78 26.43
N THR A 17 -1.12 -24.34 26.45
CA THR A 17 -0.15 -24.39 27.59
C THR A 17 1.29 -24.04 27.12
N SER A 18 1.51 -22.85 26.55
CA SER A 18 2.87 -22.29 26.47
C SER A 18 2.78 -20.76 26.51
N LEU A 19 3.36 -20.14 27.54
CA LEU A 19 3.47 -18.69 27.62
C LEU A 19 4.59 -18.23 26.67
N VAL A 20 4.23 -17.90 25.44
CA VAL A 20 5.17 -17.38 24.44
C VAL A 20 5.31 -15.85 24.62
N PRO A 21 6.55 -15.30 24.67
CA PRO A 21 6.75 -13.86 24.70
C PRO A 21 6.31 -13.21 23.38
N PRO A 22 5.66 -12.04 23.41
CA PRO A 22 5.29 -11.33 22.18
C PRO A 22 6.55 -10.82 21.46
N VAL A 23 6.55 -10.96 20.14
CA VAL A 23 7.65 -10.54 19.26
C VAL A 23 7.32 -9.18 18.67
N LEU A 24 8.19 -8.18 18.86
CA LEU A 24 7.98 -6.79 18.42
C LEU A 24 7.66 -6.68 16.92
N SER A 25 8.30 -7.50 16.09
CA SER A 25 8.18 -7.45 14.64
C SER A 25 6.81 -7.88 14.10
N ASP A 26 5.97 -8.49 14.93
CA ASP A 26 4.62 -8.92 14.55
C ASP A 26 3.58 -7.81 14.71
N TYR A 27 3.95 -6.67 15.30
CA TYR A 27 3.04 -5.56 15.59
C TYR A 27 3.21 -4.39 14.63
N MET A 28 2.07 -3.73 14.35
CA MET A 28 1.98 -2.45 13.63
C MET A 28 1.58 -1.30 14.55
N ASN A 29 1.28 -1.58 15.81
CA ASN A 29 0.94 -0.60 16.83
C ASN A 29 1.72 -0.92 18.10
N TYR A 30 2.58 0.02 18.53
CA TYR A 30 3.41 -0.21 19.71
C TYR A 30 2.60 -0.35 21.00
N ARG A 31 1.38 0.19 21.08
CA ARG A 31 0.53 0.09 22.29
C ARG A 31 -0.01 -1.32 22.49
N GLU A 32 -0.40 -1.98 21.40
CA GLU A 32 -0.80 -3.38 21.40
C GLU A 32 0.34 -4.27 21.87
N TYR A 33 1.54 -4.05 21.32
CA TYR A 33 2.75 -4.75 21.77
C TYR A 33 2.99 -4.57 23.28
N LEU A 34 2.91 -3.33 23.79
CA LEU A 34 3.11 -3.03 25.21
C LEU A 34 2.03 -3.68 26.10
N ALA A 35 0.78 -3.73 25.62
CA ALA A 35 -0.31 -4.39 26.32
C ALA A 35 -0.07 -5.90 26.43
N ASP A 36 0.28 -6.55 25.32
CA ASP A 36 0.55 -7.99 25.29
C ASP A 36 1.81 -8.35 26.09
N TYR A 37 2.86 -7.54 26.01
CA TYR A 37 4.07 -7.69 26.82
C TYR A 37 3.75 -7.63 28.32
N TYR A 38 2.93 -6.65 28.72
CA TYR A 38 2.49 -6.52 30.11
C TYR A 38 1.70 -7.74 30.57
N GLN A 39 0.74 -8.22 29.77
CA GLN A 39 -0.04 -9.41 30.11
C GLN A 39 0.83 -10.67 30.18
N TYR A 40 1.77 -10.83 29.24
CA TYR A 40 2.76 -11.90 29.25
C TYR A 40 3.58 -11.88 30.54
N LYS A 41 4.19 -10.75 30.90
CA LYS A 41 4.99 -10.61 32.14
C LYS A 41 4.16 -10.85 33.39
N ARG A 42 2.91 -10.36 33.44
CA ARG A 42 1.98 -10.65 34.55
C ARG A 42 1.76 -12.14 34.71
N LYS A 43 1.39 -12.84 33.63
CA LYS A 43 1.15 -14.29 33.65
C LYS A 43 2.41 -15.06 34.03
N ALA A 44 3.56 -14.69 33.47
CA ALA A 44 4.86 -15.32 33.77
C ALA A 44 5.32 -15.09 35.22
N SER A 45 4.93 -13.97 35.85
CA SER A 45 5.24 -13.67 37.25
C SER A 45 4.22 -14.20 38.26
N LYS A 46 3.18 -14.90 37.80
CA LYS A 46 2.12 -15.41 38.67
C LYS A 46 2.72 -16.46 39.62
N GLY A 47 2.62 -16.22 40.93
CA GLY A 47 3.22 -17.08 41.96
C GLY A 47 4.62 -16.67 42.42
N SER A 48 5.22 -15.63 41.83
CA SER A 48 6.45 -15.02 42.36
C SER A 48 6.18 -14.14 43.57
N LEU A 49 7.16 -14.02 44.48
CA LEU A 49 7.13 -13.13 45.66
C LEU A 49 6.80 -11.68 45.29
N ARG A 50 7.19 -11.23 44.08
CA ARG A 50 6.84 -9.92 43.53
C ARG A 50 6.19 -10.08 42.16
N GLN A 51 4.87 -9.96 42.13
CA GLN A 51 4.11 -9.99 40.87
C GLN A 51 4.42 -8.77 40.01
N TYR A 52 4.47 -8.99 38.70
CA TYR A 52 4.66 -7.92 37.73
C TYR A 52 3.43 -7.00 37.71
N ASN A 53 3.66 -5.69 37.77
CA ASN A 53 2.63 -4.66 37.71
C ASN A 53 3.20 -3.37 37.08
N TYR A 54 2.34 -2.38 36.85
CA TYR A 54 2.76 -1.12 36.21
C TYR A 54 3.87 -0.37 36.96
N ALA A 55 3.87 -0.44 38.30
CA ALA A 55 4.91 0.19 39.12
C ALA A 55 6.27 -0.50 38.94
N VAL A 56 6.29 -1.83 38.79
CA VAL A 56 7.50 -2.60 38.50
C VAL A 56 8.09 -2.22 37.15
N PHE A 57 7.26 -2.09 36.10
CA PHE A 57 7.73 -1.61 34.79
C PHE A 57 8.29 -0.19 34.90
N SER A 58 7.56 0.71 35.58
CA SER A 58 7.97 2.12 35.71
C SER A 58 9.31 2.24 36.44
N ALA A 59 9.53 1.45 37.49
CA ALA A 59 10.82 1.37 38.17
C ALA A 59 11.94 0.87 37.25
N ALA A 60 11.70 -0.20 36.48
CA ALA A 60 12.66 -0.73 35.50
C ALA A 60 13.01 0.28 34.40
N ALA A 61 12.06 1.12 34.01
CA ALA A 61 12.24 2.20 33.04
C ALA A 61 12.82 3.50 33.65
N ASN A 62 13.11 3.52 34.96
CA ASN A 62 13.51 4.72 35.71
C ASN A 62 12.50 5.89 35.55
N ILE A 63 11.21 5.57 35.69
CA ILE A 63 10.08 6.49 35.58
C ILE A 63 9.44 6.67 36.96
N LYS A 64 9.30 7.93 37.39
CA LYS A 64 8.69 8.28 38.70
C LYS A 64 7.20 7.93 38.78
N SER A 65 6.46 8.03 37.68
CA SER A 65 5.01 7.80 37.63
C SER A 65 4.69 6.29 37.54
N PRO A 66 4.11 5.65 38.57
CA PRO A 66 3.90 4.20 38.61
C PRO A 66 2.92 3.67 37.55
N ASN A 67 2.00 4.53 37.08
CA ASN A 67 0.98 4.17 36.09
C ASN A 67 1.33 4.66 34.68
N TYR A 68 2.59 5.03 34.41
CA TYR A 68 2.96 5.61 33.13
C TYR A 68 2.73 4.65 31.96
N LEU A 69 3.15 3.38 32.08
CA LEU A 69 2.87 2.35 31.08
C LEU A 69 1.37 2.18 30.81
N LYS A 70 0.52 2.19 31.85
CA LYS A 70 -0.93 2.09 31.71
C LYS A 70 -1.50 3.23 30.87
N MET A 71 -1.07 4.48 31.14
CA MET A 71 -1.51 5.64 30.35
C MET A 71 -1.07 5.57 28.88
N ILE A 72 0.08 4.97 28.59
CA ILE A 72 0.51 4.71 27.22
C ILE A 72 -0.37 3.63 26.58
N ILE A 73 -0.62 2.49 27.24
CA ILE A 73 -1.46 1.44 26.67
C ILE A 73 -2.88 1.95 26.37
N GLU A 74 -3.45 2.75 27.27
CA GLU A 74 -4.79 3.33 27.15
C GLU A 74 -4.88 4.50 26.16
N GLY A 75 -3.78 4.89 25.50
CA GLY A 75 -3.79 6.02 24.56
C GLY A 75 -3.84 7.40 25.21
N LYS A 76 -3.83 7.49 26.54
CA LYS A 76 -3.90 8.76 27.29
C LYS A 76 -2.61 9.60 27.19
N ARG A 77 -1.49 8.99 26.80
CA ARG A 77 -0.19 9.66 26.59
C ARG A 77 0.57 9.07 25.40
N ASN A 78 1.40 9.89 24.78
CA ASN A 78 2.38 9.50 23.76
C ASN A 78 3.78 9.32 24.38
N LEU A 79 4.63 8.55 23.72
CA LEU A 79 6.05 8.39 24.05
C LEU A 79 6.87 9.47 23.34
N SER A 80 7.68 10.18 24.12
CA SER A 80 8.75 11.05 23.58
C SER A 80 10.01 10.24 23.29
N GLU A 81 10.93 10.83 22.53
CA GLU A 81 12.20 10.19 22.13
C GLU A 81 13.04 9.71 23.33
N ASP A 82 13.15 10.51 24.39
CA ASP A 82 13.83 10.11 25.63
C ASP A 82 13.14 8.90 26.31
N MET A 83 11.81 8.85 26.25
CA MET A 83 11.03 7.77 26.85
C MET A 83 11.12 6.47 26.06
N ILE A 84 11.30 6.54 24.74
CA ILE A 84 11.51 5.35 23.89
C ILE A 84 12.75 4.58 24.38
N GLY A 85 13.87 5.27 24.62
CA GLY A 85 15.09 4.63 25.14
C GLY A 85 14.91 4.00 26.52
N LYS A 86 14.18 4.67 27.42
CA LYS A 86 13.86 4.15 28.76
C LYS A 86 12.96 2.91 28.70
N PHE A 87 11.98 2.92 27.82
CA PHE A 87 11.11 1.76 27.56
C PHE A 87 11.89 0.60 26.97
N GLY A 88 12.76 0.85 25.98
CA GLY A 88 13.63 -0.17 25.40
C GLY A 88 14.46 -0.90 26.48
N LYS A 89 15.06 -0.13 27.41
CA LYS A 89 15.79 -0.71 28.56
C LYS A 89 14.88 -1.56 29.47
N ALA A 90 13.70 -1.08 29.83
CA ALA A 90 12.76 -1.80 30.69
C ALA A 90 12.20 -3.08 30.03
N LEU A 91 12.06 -3.05 28.70
CA LEU A 91 11.63 -4.20 27.90
C LEU A 91 12.74 -5.24 27.74
N GLY A 92 14.00 -4.86 27.98
CA GLY A 92 15.18 -5.70 27.78
C GLY A 92 15.64 -5.75 26.32
N PHE A 93 15.34 -4.72 25.54
CA PHE A 93 15.71 -4.65 24.13
C PHE A 93 17.20 -4.39 23.93
N ASN A 94 17.76 -5.07 22.93
CA ASN A 94 19.07 -4.74 22.40
C ASN A 94 19.00 -3.48 21.50
N LYS A 95 20.14 -3.08 20.91
CA LYS A 95 20.22 -1.89 20.05
C LYS A 95 19.28 -1.95 18.84
N GLU A 96 19.26 -3.09 18.14
CA GLU A 96 18.43 -3.26 16.93
C GLU A 96 16.94 -3.29 17.27
N GLN A 97 16.55 -3.95 18.38
CA GLN A 97 15.17 -3.97 18.87
C GLN A 97 14.71 -2.60 19.37
N THR A 98 15.60 -1.82 19.99
CA THR A 98 15.29 -0.45 20.43
C THR A 98 15.06 0.47 19.24
N GLU A 99 15.84 0.32 18.16
CA GLU A 99 15.63 1.08 16.93
C GLU A 99 14.33 0.68 16.24
N GLU A 100 14.02 -0.63 16.16
CA GLU A 100 12.73 -1.08 15.64
C GLU A 100 11.55 -0.51 16.45
N PHE A 101 11.67 -0.51 17.78
CA PHE A 101 10.65 0.04 18.67
C PHE A 101 10.49 1.55 18.45
N ARG A 102 11.60 2.29 18.28
CA ARG A 102 11.59 3.71 17.93
C ARG A 102 10.84 3.96 16.63
N LEU A 103 11.15 3.21 15.58
CA LEU A 103 10.50 3.33 14.28
C LEU A 103 9.01 3.01 14.36
N LEU A 104 8.62 1.97 15.10
CA LEU A 104 7.23 1.60 15.32
C LEU A 104 6.45 2.69 16.10
N VAL A 105 7.06 3.28 17.12
CA VAL A 105 6.48 4.38 17.89
C VAL A 105 6.26 5.61 17.00
N ASN A 106 7.28 6.02 16.25
CA ASN A 106 7.19 7.18 15.35
C ASN A 106 6.17 6.95 14.24
N PHE A 107 6.14 5.74 13.67
CA PHE A 107 5.09 5.32 12.72
C PHE A 107 3.68 5.47 13.31
N THR A 108 3.46 4.96 14.52
CA THR A 108 2.13 4.95 15.15
C THR A 108 1.68 6.36 15.58
N GLN A 109 2.63 7.22 15.98
CA GLN A 109 2.34 8.57 16.49
C GLN A 109 2.33 9.65 15.42
N ALA A 110 2.86 9.39 14.22
CA ALA A 110 2.88 10.36 13.12
C ALA A 110 1.46 10.77 12.74
N THR A 111 1.14 12.06 12.81
CA THR A 111 -0.16 12.62 12.41
C THR A 111 -0.20 12.93 10.93
N ASP A 112 0.94 13.33 10.36
CA ASP A 112 1.08 13.55 8.93
C ASP A 112 1.23 12.20 8.19
N PRO A 113 0.41 11.93 7.16
CA PRO A 113 0.52 10.69 6.40
C PRO A 113 1.86 10.50 5.68
N ALA A 114 2.53 11.58 5.25
CA ALA A 114 3.82 11.46 4.58
C ALA A 114 4.92 11.05 5.59
N ASP A 115 4.96 11.66 6.77
CA ASP A 115 5.83 11.25 7.87
C ASP A 115 5.59 9.80 8.29
N ARG A 116 4.31 9.42 8.42
CA ARG A 116 3.91 8.04 8.74
C ARG A 116 4.46 7.06 7.71
N ASN A 117 4.39 7.42 6.43
CA ASN A 117 4.92 6.58 5.36
C ASN A 117 6.46 6.44 5.43
N ILE A 118 7.18 7.53 5.73
CA ILE A 118 8.63 7.52 5.90
C ILE A 118 9.04 6.56 7.01
N PHE A 119 8.39 6.61 8.17
CA PHE A 119 8.70 5.71 9.30
C PHE A 119 8.34 4.26 8.99
N LEU A 120 7.25 4.03 8.26
CA LEU A 120 6.86 2.70 7.82
C LEU A 120 7.89 2.07 6.87
N LYS A 121 8.38 2.84 5.89
CA LYS A 121 9.47 2.43 5.01
C LYS A 121 10.73 2.08 5.80
N LYS A 122 11.19 2.98 6.66
CA LYS A 122 12.38 2.77 7.51
C LYS A 122 12.22 1.54 8.42
N MET A 123 11.04 1.33 9.01
CA MET A 123 10.75 0.17 9.86
C MET A 123 10.83 -1.14 9.08
N SER A 124 10.27 -1.17 7.86
CA SER A 124 10.33 -2.34 6.97
C SER A 124 11.76 -2.67 6.58
N GLU A 125 12.54 -1.67 6.16
CA GLU A 125 13.96 -1.81 5.81
C GLU A 125 14.79 -2.31 6.99
N HIS A 126 14.56 -1.76 8.19
CA HIS A 126 15.24 -2.17 9.42
C HIS A 126 14.99 -3.63 9.76
N ARG A 127 13.71 -4.06 9.80
CA ARG A 127 13.33 -5.45 10.09
C ARG A 127 13.97 -6.43 9.12
N VAL A 128 13.97 -6.09 7.83
CA VAL A 128 14.61 -6.88 6.79
C VAL A 128 16.13 -6.94 7.00
N GLY A 129 16.77 -5.81 7.27
CA GLY A 129 18.21 -5.73 7.53
C GLY A 129 18.65 -6.57 8.72
N VAL A 130 17.88 -6.58 9.82
CA VAL A 130 18.15 -7.43 10.99
C VAL A 130 18.05 -8.91 10.64
N LYS A 131 16.99 -9.33 9.95
CA LYS A 131 16.81 -10.74 9.55
C LYS A 131 17.87 -11.26 8.60
N LEU A 132 18.43 -10.38 7.76
CA LEU A 132 19.59 -10.69 6.92
C LEU A 132 20.86 -10.90 7.74
N LYS A 133 21.11 -10.03 8.74
CA LYS A 133 22.28 -10.15 9.62
C LYS A 133 22.22 -11.40 10.49
N THR A 134 21.03 -11.80 10.96
CA THR A 134 20.84 -12.98 11.80
C THR A 134 20.84 -14.29 11.01
N GLY A 135 20.80 -14.24 9.68
CA GLY A 135 20.72 -15.42 8.82
C GLY A 135 19.34 -16.10 8.82
N GLU A 136 18.32 -15.53 9.47
CA GLU A 136 16.93 -15.99 9.36
C GLU A 136 16.41 -15.86 7.93
N ILE A 137 16.87 -14.80 7.24
CA ILE A 137 16.71 -14.67 5.81
C ILE A 137 18.06 -15.05 5.19
N ASP A 138 18.07 -16.16 4.46
CA ASP A 138 19.20 -16.50 3.61
C ASP A 138 19.43 -15.36 2.61
N ARG A 139 20.64 -14.81 2.64
CA ARG A 139 21.03 -13.68 1.80
C ARG A 139 20.85 -14.00 0.31
N LYS A 140 21.11 -15.24 -0.10
CA LYS A 140 20.87 -15.67 -1.49
C LYS A 140 19.37 -15.71 -1.83
N SER A 141 18.53 -16.10 -0.88
CA SER A 141 17.06 -16.09 -1.03
C SER A 141 16.47 -14.67 -0.98
N PHE A 142 17.12 -13.73 -0.28
CA PHE A 142 16.77 -12.32 -0.30
C PHE A 142 17.20 -11.61 -1.58
N GLU A 143 18.37 -11.95 -2.11
CA GLU A 143 18.86 -11.46 -3.40
C GLU A 143 17.98 -11.98 -4.56
N LYS A 144 17.27 -13.10 -4.37
CA LYS A 144 16.22 -13.59 -5.27
C LYS A 144 14.88 -12.84 -5.12
N VAL A 145 14.72 -11.95 -4.14
CA VAL A 145 13.50 -11.16 -4.00
C VAL A 145 13.42 -10.19 -5.18
N PRO A 146 12.38 -10.25 -6.02
CA PRO A 146 12.22 -9.31 -7.12
C PRO A 146 12.17 -7.89 -6.56
N ASN A 147 13.14 -7.06 -6.93
CA ASN A 147 13.14 -5.65 -6.61
C ASN A 147 12.15 -4.95 -7.57
N TRP A 148 11.32 -4.04 -7.07
CA TRP A 148 10.47 -3.20 -7.92
C TRP A 148 11.32 -2.46 -8.98
N VAL A 149 12.57 -2.15 -8.64
CA VAL A 149 13.56 -1.56 -9.56
C VAL A 149 13.77 -2.45 -10.79
N ALA A 150 13.91 -3.76 -10.62
CA ALA A 150 14.07 -4.69 -11.75
C ALA A 150 12.87 -4.66 -12.69
N TRP A 151 11.65 -4.61 -12.15
CA TRP A 151 10.43 -4.53 -12.97
C TRP A 151 10.35 -3.22 -13.77
N ILE A 152 10.68 -2.10 -13.13
CA ILE A 152 10.68 -0.80 -13.81
C ILE A 152 11.81 -0.72 -14.83
N VAL A 153 13.03 -1.15 -14.50
CA VAL A 153 14.17 -1.20 -15.44
C VAL A 153 13.86 -2.09 -16.63
N TYR A 154 13.23 -3.25 -16.42
CA TYR A 154 12.78 -4.13 -17.51
C TYR A 154 11.75 -3.43 -18.41
N ALA A 155 10.79 -2.69 -17.83
CA ALA A 155 9.81 -1.91 -18.59
C ALA A 155 10.45 -0.73 -19.35
N MET A 156 11.47 -0.09 -18.78
CA MET A 156 12.17 1.05 -19.38
C MET A 156 12.91 0.71 -20.68
N VAL A 157 13.13 -0.58 -20.99
CA VAL A 157 13.66 -1.00 -22.30
C VAL A 157 12.75 -0.58 -23.45
N ASP A 158 11.45 -0.58 -23.17
CA ASP A 158 10.42 -0.15 -24.12
C ASP A 158 10.12 1.35 -24.02
N GLN A 159 10.87 2.10 -23.21
CA GLN A 159 10.78 3.55 -23.11
C GLN A 159 11.81 4.20 -24.04
N GLU A 160 11.39 5.27 -24.71
CA GLU A 160 12.21 6.02 -25.64
C GLU A 160 13.30 6.83 -24.93
N GLY A 161 14.49 6.93 -25.53
CA GLY A 161 15.58 7.76 -25.04
C GLY A 161 16.28 7.28 -23.77
N VAL A 162 16.02 6.06 -23.29
CA VAL A 162 16.64 5.54 -22.07
C VAL A 162 18.09 5.12 -22.30
N SER A 163 18.99 5.71 -21.52
CA SER A 163 20.36 5.19 -21.31
C SER A 163 20.40 4.26 -20.09
N PHE A 164 21.02 3.10 -20.25
CA PHE A 164 21.10 2.04 -19.22
C PHE A 164 22.38 2.10 -18.38
N ASP A 165 22.86 3.30 -18.10
CA ASP A 165 23.88 3.55 -17.08
C ASP A 165 23.23 3.92 -15.74
N THR A 166 23.93 3.65 -14.63
CA THR A 166 23.40 3.82 -13.27
C THR A 166 22.90 5.25 -13.00
N ALA A 167 23.62 6.27 -13.47
CA ALA A 167 23.27 7.67 -13.22
C ALA A 167 22.01 8.09 -13.98
N SER A 168 21.90 7.74 -15.26
CA SER A 168 20.70 8.00 -16.07
C SER A 168 19.47 7.29 -15.53
N LEU A 169 19.61 6.01 -15.15
CA LEU A 169 18.52 5.24 -14.55
C LEU A 169 18.09 5.83 -13.21
N LYS A 170 19.03 6.25 -12.35
CA LYS A 170 18.73 6.92 -11.07
C LYS A 170 17.95 8.22 -11.28
N ALA A 171 18.34 9.02 -12.26
CA ALA A 171 17.63 10.25 -12.61
C ALA A 171 16.20 9.96 -13.11
N LEU A 172 16.03 8.99 -14.01
CA LEU A 172 14.72 8.57 -14.52
C LEU A 172 13.82 7.97 -13.42
N LEU A 173 14.42 7.24 -12.47
CA LEU A 173 13.76 6.74 -11.26
C LEU A 173 13.56 7.83 -10.18
N ARG A 174 13.92 9.09 -10.47
CA ARG A 174 13.77 10.25 -9.59
C ARG A 174 14.42 10.06 -8.22
N GLY A 175 15.55 9.34 -8.17
CA GLY A 175 16.28 9.05 -6.93
C GLY A 175 15.57 8.11 -5.95
N LYS A 176 14.52 7.40 -6.38
CA LYS A 176 13.76 6.47 -5.52
C LYS A 176 14.48 5.15 -5.22
N ALA A 177 15.49 4.82 -6.02
CA ALA A 177 16.36 3.66 -5.86
C ALA A 177 17.80 4.11 -5.65
N SER A 178 18.56 3.35 -4.83
CA SER A 178 19.99 3.57 -4.69
C SER A 178 20.76 3.10 -5.93
N GLU A 179 22.00 3.57 -6.09
CA GLU A 179 22.88 3.13 -7.20
C GLU A 179 23.12 1.62 -7.13
N ASP A 180 23.42 1.10 -5.94
CA ASP A 180 23.56 -0.34 -5.70
C ASP A 180 22.31 -1.13 -6.10
N GLU A 181 21.11 -0.64 -5.79
CA GLU A 181 19.86 -1.32 -6.15
C GLU A 181 19.65 -1.38 -7.67
N ILE A 182 20.01 -0.30 -8.38
CA ILE A 182 19.92 -0.21 -9.84
C ILE A 182 20.92 -1.16 -10.48
N GLU A 183 22.17 -1.14 -10.04
CA GLU A 183 23.24 -1.99 -10.57
C GLU A 183 22.94 -3.46 -10.36
N ASN A 184 22.54 -3.84 -9.14
CA ASN A 184 22.15 -5.21 -8.83
C ASN A 184 20.95 -5.67 -9.67
N SER A 185 19.95 -4.80 -9.88
CA SER A 185 18.77 -5.13 -10.68
C SER A 185 19.12 -5.31 -12.16
N LEU A 186 19.93 -4.42 -12.73
CA LEU A 186 20.35 -4.51 -14.13
C LEU A 186 21.23 -5.74 -14.36
N ALA A 187 22.18 -6.02 -13.46
CA ALA A 187 23.02 -7.20 -13.51
C ALA A 187 22.19 -8.49 -13.41
N ALA A 188 21.21 -8.54 -12.50
CA ALA A 188 20.32 -9.69 -12.35
C ALA A 188 19.51 -9.97 -13.61
N LEU A 189 18.95 -8.93 -14.25
CA LEU A 189 18.17 -9.07 -15.48
C LEU A 189 19.01 -9.54 -16.68
N ILE A 190 20.29 -9.14 -16.73
CA ILE A 190 21.22 -9.63 -17.76
C ILE A 190 21.64 -11.08 -17.46
N ALA A 191 21.94 -11.39 -16.20
CA ALA A 191 22.35 -12.72 -15.77
C ALA A 191 21.22 -13.76 -15.91
N SER A 192 19.97 -13.38 -15.64
CA SER A 192 18.79 -14.23 -15.87
C SER A 192 18.49 -14.42 -17.37
N GLY A 193 19.11 -13.60 -18.22
CA GLY A 193 18.88 -13.62 -19.66
C GLY A 193 17.58 -12.95 -20.09
N GLU A 194 16.87 -12.28 -19.18
CA GLU A 194 15.68 -11.47 -19.49
C GLU A 194 16.03 -10.24 -20.34
N LEU A 195 17.21 -9.67 -20.10
CA LEU A 195 17.80 -8.60 -20.89
C LEU A 195 19.09 -9.08 -21.56
N ARG A 196 19.35 -8.60 -22.78
CA ARG A 196 20.58 -8.85 -23.53
C ARG A 196 21.09 -7.56 -24.14
N ARG A 197 22.41 -7.43 -24.22
CA ARG A 197 23.07 -6.38 -25.00
C ARG A 197 23.10 -6.82 -26.46
N ASP A 198 22.66 -5.96 -27.36
CA ASP A 198 22.81 -6.15 -28.79
C ASP A 198 24.29 -6.04 -29.15
N GLU A 199 24.83 -7.06 -29.83
CA GLU A 199 26.25 -7.15 -30.18
C GLU A 199 26.69 -6.06 -31.17
N LYS A 200 25.76 -5.49 -31.95
CA LYS A 200 26.06 -4.50 -33.00
C LYS A 200 25.85 -3.07 -32.53
N THR A 201 24.81 -2.81 -31.75
CA THR A 201 24.46 -1.45 -31.30
C THR A 201 24.84 -1.17 -29.85
N GLY A 202 25.15 -2.21 -29.06
CA GLY A 202 25.37 -2.09 -27.62
C GLY A 202 24.10 -1.81 -26.81
N GLU A 203 22.94 -1.69 -27.46
CA GLU A 203 21.67 -1.38 -26.82
C GLU A 203 21.15 -2.55 -25.98
N ILE A 204 20.53 -2.24 -24.85
CA ILE A 204 19.83 -3.23 -24.03
C ILE A 204 18.48 -3.55 -24.67
N LYS A 205 18.20 -4.83 -24.89
CA LYS A 205 16.94 -5.35 -25.44
C LYS A 205 16.40 -6.49 -24.57
N LYS A 206 15.07 -6.65 -24.58
CA LYS A 206 14.42 -7.81 -23.97
C LYS A 206 14.76 -9.06 -24.76
N ALA A 207 15.09 -10.15 -24.08
CA ALA A 207 15.24 -11.45 -24.74
C ALA A 207 13.87 -11.95 -25.22
N ARG A 208 13.84 -12.63 -26.37
CA ARG A 208 12.63 -13.26 -26.93
C ARG A 208 12.13 -14.48 -26.12
N SER A 209 12.71 -14.77 -24.96
CA SER A 209 12.26 -15.91 -24.15
C SER A 209 10.93 -15.55 -23.51
N LEU A 210 9.92 -16.40 -23.74
CA LEU A 210 8.77 -16.50 -22.86
C LEU A 210 9.31 -16.60 -21.44
N THR A 211 9.02 -15.62 -20.60
CA THR A 211 9.32 -15.70 -19.18
C THR A 211 8.61 -16.93 -18.65
N GLU A 212 9.35 -17.99 -18.35
CA GLU A 212 8.84 -19.08 -17.54
C GLU A 212 8.36 -18.42 -16.24
N SER A 213 7.05 -18.49 -15.99
CA SER A 213 6.51 -18.02 -14.71
C SER A 213 7.17 -18.88 -13.64
N PRO A 214 7.89 -18.29 -12.67
CA PRO A 214 8.50 -19.08 -11.61
C PRO A 214 7.41 -19.92 -10.95
N GLU A 215 7.53 -21.24 -11.02
CA GLU A 215 6.68 -22.13 -10.23
C GLU A 215 6.94 -21.80 -8.75
N ASP A 216 5.88 -21.41 -8.05
CA ASP A 216 5.82 -21.03 -6.64
C ASP A 216 6.72 -19.85 -6.19
N ILE A 217 6.28 -18.62 -6.47
CA ILE A 217 6.79 -17.42 -5.77
C ILE A 217 6.24 -17.42 -4.33
N PRO A 218 7.11 -17.43 -3.29
CA PRO A 218 6.66 -17.40 -1.90
C PRO A 218 5.75 -16.20 -1.60
N VAL A 219 4.66 -16.43 -0.86
CA VAL A 219 3.67 -15.38 -0.50
C VAL A 219 4.31 -14.17 0.17
N ALA A 220 5.36 -14.40 0.98
CA ALA A 220 6.11 -13.32 1.62
C ALA A 220 6.78 -12.36 0.60
N LEU A 221 7.30 -12.90 -0.51
CA LEU A 221 7.90 -12.10 -1.58
C LEU A 221 6.85 -11.29 -2.32
N VAL A 222 5.71 -11.91 -2.63
CA VAL A 222 4.57 -11.23 -3.26
C VAL A 222 4.11 -10.05 -2.41
N ARG A 223 3.93 -10.26 -1.09
CA ARG A 223 3.53 -9.20 -0.16
C ARG A 223 4.55 -8.06 -0.09
N LYS A 224 5.85 -8.38 -0.02
CA LYS A 224 6.91 -7.37 0.02
C LYS A 224 6.87 -6.50 -1.23
N LEU A 225 6.80 -7.11 -2.41
CA LEU A 225 6.78 -6.41 -3.68
C LEU A 225 5.50 -5.57 -3.84
N GLN A 226 4.33 -6.14 -3.54
CA GLN A 226 3.07 -5.40 -3.54
C GLN A 226 3.14 -4.18 -2.62
N SER A 227 3.72 -4.33 -1.42
CA SER A 227 3.90 -3.22 -0.49
C SER A 227 4.80 -2.13 -1.07
N GLN A 228 5.93 -2.50 -1.68
CA GLN A 228 6.84 -1.56 -2.35
C GLN A 228 6.12 -0.78 -3.46
N LEU A 229 5.35 -1.47 -4.32
CA LEU A 229 4.58 -0.83 -5.38
C LEU A 229 3.47 0.07 -4.83
N MET A 230 2.82 -0.32 -3.73
CA MET A 230 1.85 0.52 -3.02
C MET A 230 2.49 1.80 -2.49
N TYR A 231 3.71 1.72 -1.94
CA TYR A 231 4.44 2.91 -1.50
C TYR A 231 4.77 3.86 -2.64
N LEU A 232 5.13 3.36 -3.82
CA LEU A 232 5.31 4.21 -5.00
C LEU A 232 4.03 4.96 -5.36
N GLY A 233 2.87 4.28 -5.27
CA GLY A 233 1.57 4.91 -5.47
C GLY A 233 1.28 5.97 -4.40
N LEU A 234 1.52 5.67 -3.13
CA LEU A 234 1.33 6.63 -2.04
C LEU A 234 2.24 7.86 -2.20
N GLU A 235 3.51 7.68 -2.58
CA GLU A 235 4.42 8.80 -2.86
C GLU A 235 3.93 9.65 -4.04
N SER A 236 3.37 9.03 -5.09
CA SER A 236 2.85 9.73 -6.26
C SER A 236 1.76 10.74 -5.91
N ILE A 237 0.95 10.47 -4.88
CA ILE A 237 -0.06 11.42 -4.39
C ILE A 237 0.56 12.77 -3.99
N TYR A 238 1.77 12.76 -3.41
CA TYR A 238 2.44 13.96 -2.92
C TYR A 238 3.42 14.57 -3.94
N GLN A 239 3.94 13.77 -4.86
CA GLN A 239 5.01 14.18 -5.77
C GLN A 239 4.53 14.50 -7.19
N ASP A 240 3.45 13.88 -7.66
CA ASP A 240 2.95 14.02 -9.03
C ASP A 240 1.69 14.89 -9.09
N GLN A 241 1.58 15.68 -10.15
CA GLN A 241 0.40 16.51 -10.40
C GLN A 241 -0.83 15.64 -10.69
N PRO A 242 -2.05 16.07 -10.32
CA PRO A 242 -3.27 15.32 -10.60
C PRO A 242 -3.47 14.97 -12.08
N THR A 243 -2.93 15.74 -13.01
CA THR A 243 -3.01 15.47 -14.46
C THR A 243 -2.11 14.33 -14.91
N ASP A 244 -1.08 14.00 -14.14
CA ASP A 244 -0.05 13.01 -14.49
C ASP A 244 -0.31 11.64 -13.81
N ARG A 245 -1.40 11.52 -13.04
CA ARG A 245 -1.75 10.33 -12.27
C ARG A 245 -3.26 10.11 -12.22
N GLU A 246 -3.68 8.85 -12.13
CA GLU A 246 -5.08 8.49 -11.93
C GLU A 246 -5.25 7.86 -10.55
N PHE A 247 -6.08 8.47 -9.71
CA PHE A 247 -6.45 7.98 -8.38
C PHE A 247 -7.96 8.06 -8.20
N GLY A 248 -8.63 6.92 -8.40
CA GLY A 248 -10.06 6.76 -8.12
C GLY A 248 -10.29 5.93 -6.84
N THR A 249 -11.38 6.23 -6.12
CA THR A 249 -11.81 5.45 -4.96
C THR A 249 -13.28 5.08 -5.08
N LEU A 250 -13.60 3.83 -4.73
CA LEU A 250 -14.97 3.33 -4.66
C LEU A 250 -15.13 2.44 -3.43
N THR A 251 -16.16 2.70 -2.62
CA THR A 251 -16.50 1.88 -1.45
C THR A 251 -17.87 1.24 -1.68
N MET A 252 -17.96 -0.07 -1.49
CA MET A 252 -19.12 -0.86 -1.83
C MET A 252 -19.35 -1.97 -0.79
N SER A 253 -20.62 -2.34 -0.60
CA SER A 253 -20.99 -3.55 0.13
C SER A 253 -21.21 -4.67 -0.89
N LEU A 254 -20.54 -5.80 -0.70
CA LEU A 254 -20.57 -6.92 -1.63
C LEU A 254 -20.85 -8.22 -0.88
N THR A 255 -21.65 -9.08 -1.49
CA THR A 255 -21.69 -10.50 -1.18
C THR A 255 -20.36 -11.17 -1.57
N LYS A 256 -20.12 -12.39 -1.06
CA LYS A 256 -18.92 -13.17 -1.40
C LYS A 256 -18.83 -13.46 -2.90
N SER A 257 -19.95 -13.76 -3.56
CA SER A 257 -20.00 -14.03 -5.00
C SER A 257 -19.64 -12.80 -5.81
N GLU A 258 -20.21 -11.64 -5.49
CA GLU A 258 -19.92 -10.38 -6.19
C GLU A 258 -18.44 -9.98 -6.00
N PHE A 259 -17.89 -10.17 -4.80
CA PHE A 259 -16.48 -9.92 -4.53
C PHE A 259 -15.54 -10.78 -5.40
N GLU A 260 -15.83 -12.08 -5.54
CA GLU A 260 -15.04 -12.97 -6.41
C GLU A 260 -15.21 -12.64 -7.90
N GLU A 261 -16.40 -12.23 -8.32
CA GLU A 261 -16.66 -11.79 -9.69
C GLU A 261 -15.86 -10.53 -10.04
N ILE A 262 -15.87 -9.52 -9.17
CA ILE A 262 -15.08 -8.30 -9.38
C ILE A 262 -13.59 -8.65 -9.37
N LYS A 263 -13.11 -9.50 -8.46
CA LYS A 263 -11.72 -10.00 -8.50
C LYS A 263 -11.36 -10.62 -9.85
N PHE A 264 -12.27 -11.39 -10.44
CA PHE A 264 -12.06 -11.97 -11.76
C PHE A 264 -11.98 -10.91 -12.86
N LYS A 265 -12.93 -9.96 -12.89
CA LYS A 265 -12.94 -8.83 -13.84
C LYS A 265 -11.66 -8.00 -13.76
N LEU A 266 -11.20 -7.66 -12.55
CA LEU A 266 -9.95 -6.91 -12.35
C LEU A 266 -8.71 -7.68 -12.87
N ARG A 267 -8.68 -9.01 -12.71
CA ARG A 267 -7.60 -9.85 -13.28
C ARG A 267 -7.64 -9.85 -14.80
N GLN A 268 -8.82 -9.94 -15.42
CA GLN A 268 -8.97 -9.89 -16.87
C GLN A 268 -8.54 -8.54 -17.42
N MET A 269 -9.00 -7.44 -16.81
CA MET A 269 -8.62 -6.09 -17.19
C MET A 269 -7.09 -5.91 -17.16
N ARG A 270 -6.44 -6.31 -16.06
CA ARG A 270 -4.97 -6.24 -15.95
C ARG A 270 -4.26 -7.05 -17.04
N LYS A 271 -4.74 -8.26 -17.34
CA LYS A 271 -4.18 -9.10 -18.42
C LYS A 271 -4.36 -8.45 -19.79
N GLY A 272 -5.52 -7.86 -20.05
CA GLY A 272 -5.82 -7.13 -21.29
C GLY A 272 -4.87 -5.95 -21.47
N LEU A 273 -4.78 -5.06 -20.48
CA LEU A 273 -3.88 -3.90 -20.52
C LEU A 273 -2.42 -4.29 -20.76
N ASN A 274 -1.92 -5.34 -20.11
CA ASN A 274 -0.56 -5.82 -20.31
C ASN A 274 -0.33 -6.37 -21.73
N LYS A 275 -1.30 -7.13 -22.26
CA LYS A 275 -1.24 -7.66 -23.63
C LYS A 275 -1.22 -6.53 -24.66
N ASP A 276 -2.12 -5.55 -24.52
CA ASP A 276 -2.25 -4.44 -25.46
C ASP A 276 -1.01 -3.56 -25.43
N ASN A 277 -0.47 -3.29 -24.24
CA ASN A 277 0.80 -2.59 -24.08
C ASN A 277 1.96 -3.34 -24.74
N SER A 278 2.08 -4.64 -24.51
CA SER A 278 3.13 -5.47 -25.12
C SER A 278 3.08 -5.44 -26.65
N ILE A 279 1.88 -5.52 -27.23
CA ILE A 279 1.68 -5.41 -28.69
C ILE A 279 2.06 -4.01 -29.19
N ALA A 280 1.65 -2.95 -28.49
CA ALA A 280 1.98 -1.58 -28.87
C ALA A 280 3.51 -1.34 -28.85
N ARG A 281 4.21 -1.90 -27.87
CA ARG A 281 5.68 -1.79 -27.73
C ARG A 281 6.48 -2.55 -28.78
N MET A 282 5.86 -3.49 -29.51
CA MET A 282 6.48 -4.07 -30.70
C MET A 282 6.53 -3.10 -31.89
N LYS A 283 5.66 -2.08 -31.91
CA LYS A 283 5.56 -1.10 -33.01
C LYS A 283 6.31 0.21 -32.71
N SER A 284 6.17 0.72 -31.50
CA SER A 284 6.81 1.97 -31.06
C SER A 284 7.15 1.95 -29.59
N LYS A 285 8.19 2.70 -29.20
CA LYS A 285 8.52 2.91 -27.78
C LYS A 285 7.49 3.79 -27.09
N GLY A 286 7.41 3.69 -25.77
CA GLY A 286 6.61 4.58 -24.92
C GLY A 286 7.43 5.76 -24.41
N GLU A 287 6.75 6.83 -24.00
CA GLU A 287 7.42 8.03 -23.46
C GLU A 287 7.87 7.85 -22.01
N ARG A 288 7.08 7.11 -21.22
CA ARG A 288 7.29 6.95 -19.77
C ARG A 288 6.72 5.61 -19.29
N VAL A 289 7.40 5.00 -18.31
CA VAL A 289 6.87 3.85 -17.55
C VAL A 289 5.88 4.32 -16.48
N TYR A 290 4.70 3.72 -16.45
CA TYR A 290 3.66 3.95 -15.45
C TYR A 290 3.44 2.68 -14.62
N GLN A 291 3.27 2.84 -13.30
CA GLN A 291 2.90 1.75 -12.41
C GLN A 291 1.40 1.79 -12.13
N LEU A 292 0.68 0.76 -12.56
CA LEU A 292 -0.75 0.59 -12.28
C LEU A 292 -0.97 -0.37 -11.10
N ASN A 293 -1.53 0.16 -10.01
CA ASN A 293 -1.92 -0.64 -8.85
C ASN A 293 -3.46 -0.68 -8.76
N ILE A 294 -4.03 -1.87 -8.74
CA ILE A 294 -5.47 -2.08 -8.58
C ILE A 294 -5.68 -2.91 -7.32
N GLN A 295 -6.47 -2.40 -6.38
CA GLN A 295 -6.65 -3.00 -5.07
C GLN A 295 -8.13 -3.12 -4.74
N LEU A 296 -8.54 -4.31 -4.32
CA LEU A 296 -9.86 -4.61 -3.79
C LEU A 296 -9.65 -5.48 -2.56
N PHE A 297 -10.03 -4.97 -1.38
CA PHE A 297 -9.85 -5.63 -0.10
C PHE A 297 -11.01 -5.32 0.84
N PRO A 298 -11.36 -6.24 1.74
CA PRO A 298 -12.36 -5.96 2.78
C PRO A 298 -11.80 -4.92 3.76
N VAL A 299 -12.62 -3.94 4.10
CA VAL A 299 -12.32 -2.92 5.14
C VAL A 299 -13.09 -3.15 6.44
N THR A 300 -14.01 -4.13 6.44
CA THR A 300 -14.79 -4.56 7.60
C THR A 300 -14.78 -6.09 7.69
N ASN A 301 -15.05 -6.61 8.89
CA ASN A 301 -15.35 -8.02 9.07
C ASN A 301 -16.76 -8.32 8.56
N ALA A 302 -17.00 -9.54 8.08
CA ALA A 302 -18.35 -10.03 7.87
C ALA A 302 -19.11 -10.01 9.22
N VAL A 303 -20.36 -9.58 9.20
CA VAL A 303 -21.22 -9.70 10.37
C VAL A 303 -21.52 -11.18 10.56
N ASN A 304 -20.76 -11.85 11.43
CA ASN A 304 -21.21 -13.10 12.01
C ASN A 304 -22.43 -12.75 12.85
N GLY A 305 -23.58 -13.38 12.57
CA GLY A 305 -24.86 -13.08 13.22
C GLY A 305 -24.65 -12.77 14.71
N VAL A 306 -25.13 -11.61 15.12
CA VAL A 306 -24.88 -11.02 16.44
C VAL A 306 -25.32 -12.00 17.53
N GLY A 307 -24.37 -12.79 18.03
CA GLY A 307 -24.49 -13.46 19.31
C GLY A 307 -24.38 -12.37 20.38
N VAL A 308 -25.52 -11.81 20.77
CA VAL A 308 -25.63 -10.96 21.94
C VAL A 308 -25.26 -11.81 23.16
N ASN A 309 -23.98 -11.81 23.55
CA ASN A 309 -23.60 -12.20 24.91
C ASN A 309 -23.97 -11.04 25.83
N THR A 310 -25.20 -11.08 26.34
CA THR A 310 -25.62 -10.30 27.50
C THR A 310 -24.77 -10.71 28.71
N HIS A 311 -24.03 -9.75 29.27
CA HIS A 311 -23.63 -9.51 30.68
C HIS A 311 -22.27 -8.79 30.65
N ALA A 312 -22.02 -7.60 31.20
CA ALA A 312 -22.82 -6.58 31.86
C ALA A 312 -21.96 -5.29 31.85
N HIS A 313 -22.52 -4.14 31.50
CA HIS A 313 -22.42 -2.87 32.24
C HIS A 313 -23.25 -1.80 31.52
N SER A 314 -24.24 -1.33 32.27
CA SER A 314 -25.27 -0.35 31.98
C SER A 314 -24.79 0.93 31.28
N HIS A 315 -25.48 1.33 30.21
CA HIS A 315 -26.16 2.64 30.16
C HIS A 315 -27.35 2.56 29.22
N ILE A 316 -28.52 2.87 29.78
CA ILE A 316 -29.85 2.82 29.17
C ILE A 316 -30.04 4.10 28.35
N VAL A 317 -30.30 3.96 27.04
CA VAL A 317 -31.33 4.72 26.32
C VAL A 317 -31.92 3.78 25.27
N GLN A 318 -33.13 3.25 25.54
CA GLN A 318 -33.94 2.61 24.52
C GLN A 318 -34.45 3.68 23.55
N SER A 319 -34.12 3.54 22.26
CA SER A 319 -34.82 4.28 21.21
C SER A 319 -36.06 3.48 20.82
N ALA A 320 -37.22 4.00 21.20
CA ALA A 320 -38.51 3.57 20.70
C ALA A 320 -38.59 3.77 19.19
N LEU A 321 -38.96 2.72 18.47
CA LEU A 321 -39.81 2.73 17.27
C LEU A 321 -39.99 1.28 16.82
N ASP A 322 -40.99 0.64 17.43
CA ASP A 322 -41.64 -0.52 16.86
C ASP A 322 -42.38 -0.07 15.59
N VAL A 323 -41.97 -0.62 14.44
CA VAL A 323 -42.84 -0.74 13.28
C VAL A 323 -42.76 -2.18 12.81
N HIS A 324 -43.80 -2.94 13.16
CA HIS A 324 -44.13 -4.20 12.54
C HIS A 324 -44.48 -3.95 11.06
N LEU A 325 -43.73 -4.55 10.15
CA LEU A 325 -44.20 -4.87 8.80
C LEU A 325 -43.93 -6.34 8.56
N ALA A 326 -44.96 -7.14 8.78
CA ALA A 326 -45.06 -8.48 8.25
C ALA A 326 -45.54 -8.36 6.80
N GLU A 327 -44.75 -8.81 5.83
CA GLU A 327 -45.29 -9.33 4.57
C GLU A 327 -44.29 -10.26 3.89
N SER A 328 -44.81 -11.42 3.49
CA SER A 328 -44.13 -12.55 2.87
C SER A 328 -43.65 -12.19 1.46
N VAL A 329 -42.37 -12.39 1.17
CA VAL A 329 -41.85 -12.31 -0.20
C VAL A 329 -42.09 -13.64 -0.90
N MET A 330 -42.99 -13.64 -1.88
CA MET A 330 -43.10 -14.66 -2.92
C MET A 330 -41.85 -14.65 -3.81
N GLU A 331 -41.36 -15.85 -4.12
CA GLU A 331 -40.30 -16.12 -5.08
C GLU A 331 -40.69 -15.62 -6.48
N ALA A 332 -39.93 -14.67 -7.03
CA ALA A 332 -40.11 -14.18 -8.41
C ALA A 332 -39.25 -15.02 -9.37
N ALA A 333 -39.90 -15.66 -10.34
CA ALA A 333 -39.26 -16.40 -11.42
C ALA A 333 -38.42 -15.49 -12.33
N ALA A 334 -37.32 -16.05 -12.85
CA ALA A 334 -36.39 -15.37 -13.75
C ALA A 334 -37.08 -14.82 -15.02
N PRO A 335 -36.65 -13.67 -15.56
CA PRO A 335 -37.22 -13.09 -16.77
C PRO A 335 -36.95 -13.97 -18.00
N SER A 336 -37.93 -14.05 -18.91
CA SER A 336 -37.83 -14.83 -20.14
C SER A 336 -36.74 -14.27 -21.08
N ALA A 337 -36.14 -15.15 -21.87
CA ALA A 337 -35.06 -14.82 -22.82
C ALA A 337 -35.44 -13.71 -23.82
N GLU A 338 -36.73 -13.52 -24.09
CA GLU A 338 -37.26 -12.45 -24.94
C GLU A 338 -37.11 -11.04 -24.34
N ALA A 339 -37.20 -10.92 -23.01
CA ALA A 339 -37.01 -9.65 -22.30
C ALA A 339 -35.53 -9.23 -22.28
N VAL A 340 -34.63 -10.21 -22.20
CA VAL A 340 -33.17 -9.98 -22.27
C VAL A 340 -32.76 -9.55 -23.67
N ALA A 341 -33.29 -10.19 -24.71
CA ALA A 341 -33.02 -9.83 -26.10
C ALA A 341 -33.51 -8.41 -26.47
N LYS A 342 -34.67 -7.99 -25.93
CA LYS A 342 -35.14 -6.60 -26.11
C LYS A 342 -34.27 -5.57 -25.41
N ALA A 343 -33.73 -5.89 -24.23
CA ALA A 343 -32.84 -4.98 -23.51
C ALA A 343 -31.49 -4.79 -24.22
N GLU A 344 -30.94 -5.86 -24.80
CA GLU A 344 -29.68 -5.81 -25.57
C GLU A 344 -29.85 -5.02 -26.88
N ALA A 345 -30.99 -5.14 -27.56
CA ALA A 345 -31.28 -4.39 -28.78
C ALA A 345 -31.40 -2.87 -28.53
N VAL A 346 -31.98 -2.47 -27.39
CA VAL A 346 -32.09 -1.05 -27.00
C VAL A 346 -30.71 -0.47 -26.65
N LEU A 347 -29.84 -1.27 -26.03
CA LEU A 347 -28.47 -0.86 -25.69
C LEU A 347 -27.59 -0.67 -26.94
N ALA A 348 -27.78 -1.51 -27.97
CA ALA A 348 -27.08 -1.40 -29.24
C ALA A 348 -27.47 -0.13 -30.01
N GLN A 349 -28.76 0.23 -30.04
CA GLN A 349 -29.24 1.46 -30.68
C GLN A 349 -28.74 2.73 -29.98
N ALA A 350 -28.61 2.70 -28.65
CA ALA A 350 -28.04 3.81 -27.88
C ALA A 350 -26.53 4.02 -28.18
N SER A 351 -25.80 2.93 -28.46
CA SER A 351 -24.38 2.98 -28.83
C SER A 351 -24.15 3.58 -30.21
N GLU A 352 -24.99 3.28 -31.21
CA GLU A 352 -24.84 3.85 -32.57
C GLU A 352 -25.15 5.35 -32.59
N ALA A 353 -26.14 5.81 -31.81
CA ALA A 353 -26.47 7.23 -31.70
C ALA A 353 -25.33 8.06 -31.07
N ALA A 354 -24.58 7.48 -30.12
CA ALA A 354 -23.44 8.14 -29.49
C ALA A 354 -22.23 8.29 -30.42
N VAL A 355 -22.01 7.31 -31.32
CA VAL A 355 -20.92 7.36 -32.31
C VAL A 355 -21.21 8.40 -33.40
N ALA A 356 -22.45 8.51 -33.86
CA ALA A 356 -22.86 9.50 -34.86
C ALA A 356 -22.76 10.96 -34.36
N ALA A 357 -22.99 11.20 -33.07
CA ALA A 357 -22.87 12.53 -32.47
C ALA A 357 -21.41 13.02 -32.34
N THR A 358 -20.45 12.09 -32.34
CA THR A 358 -19.02 12.39 -32.13
C THR A 358 -18.32 12.77 -33.45
N THR A 359 -18.77 12.23 -34.58
CA THR A 359 -18.23 12.54 -35.92
C THR A 359 -18.65 13.90 -36.48
N ALA A 360 -19.71 14.52 -35.96
CA ALA A 360 -20.20 15.81 -36.45
C ALA A 360 -19.47 17.06 -35.89
N LYS A 361 -18.59 16.91 -34.88
CA LYS A 361 -17.95 18.05 -34.18
C LYS A 361 -16.53 18.42 -34.62
N VAL A 362 -15.95 17.77 -35.64
CA VAL A 362 -14.58 18.02 -36.08
C VAL A 362 -14.54 18.53 -37.53
N GLN A 363 -14.84 19.82 -37.75
CA GLN A 363 -14.48 20.55 -38.99
C GLN A 363 -14.69 22.08 -38.82
N ALA A 364 -13.62 22.86 -38.57
CA ALA A 364 -13.41 24.29 -38.94
C ALA A 364 -11.96 24.75 -38.54
N PRO A 365 -11.39 25.89 -39.04
CA PRO A 365 -10.15 25.94 -39.86
C PRO A 365 -8.89 26.53 -39.14
N PRO A 366 -7.70 26.62 -39.79
CA PRO A 366 -6.43 26.86 -39.09
C PRO A 366 -6.14 28.35 -38.83
N ILE A 367 -5.53 28.66 -37.68
CA ILE A 367 -5.09 30.02 -37.31
C ILE A 367 -3.56 30.10 -37.34
N VAL A 368 -3.09 31.18 -37.96
CA VAL A 368 -1.73 31.59 -38.29
C VAL A 368 -0.92 32.00 -37.05
N ALA A 369 0.38 31.65 -37.03
CA ALA A 369 1.33 31.97 -35.96
C ALA A 369 1.80 33.44 -35.99
N PRO A 370 2.04 34.10 -34.84
CA PRO A 370 2.77 35.36 -34.81
C PRO A 370 4.23 35.21 -34.35
N VAL A 371 5.03 36.13 -34.88
CA VAL A 371 6.49 36.28 -34.87
C VAL A 371 7.00 36.87 -33.54
N VAL A 372 8.22 36.45 -33.16
CA VAL A 372 9.03 36.98 -32.03
C VAL A 372 9.66 38.33 -32.37
N PRO A 373 9.82 39.27 -31.40
CA PRO A 373 11.00 40.12 -31.41
C PRO A 373 11.81 40.13 -30.10
N ALA A 374 13.04 40.59 -30.25
CA ALA A 374 14.22 40.34 -29.44
C ALA A 374 14.40 41.25 -28.19
N ALA A 375 15.49 40.93 -27.48
CA ALA A 375 15.92 41.34 -26.14
C ALA A 375 16.18 42.84 -25.88
N ALA A 376 16.01 43.22 -24.61
CA ALA A 376 16.83 44.23 -23.93
C ALA A 376 16.85 43.98 -22.40
N ALA A 377 18.01 44.17 -21.76
CA ALA A 377 18.27 44.12 -20.32
C ALA A 377 19.08 45.38 -19.93
N PRO A 378 19.40 45.68 -18.65
CA PRO A 378 18.58 45.66 -17.44
C PRO A 378 18.62 47.03 -16.70
N ALA A 379 17.74 47.26 -15.72
CA ALA A 379 17.94 48.28 -14.69
C ALA A 379 17.38 47.82 -13.33
N LYS A 380 18.17 48.00 -12.27
CA LYS A 380 17.87 47.89 -10.83
C LYS A 380 18.38 49.20 -10.18
N PRO A 381 18.10 49.50 -8.90
CA PRO A 381 17.03 49.02 -8.01
C PRO A 381 16.30 50.20 -7.33
N ASP A 382 15.21 49.95 -6.59
CA ASP A 382 14.99 50.71 -5.37
C ASP A 382 14.27 49.91 -4.30
N ALA A 383 14.75 50.09 -3.07
CA ALA A 383 14.32 49.43 -1.87
C ALA A 383 13.05 50.08 -1.29
N ASN A 384 12.24 49.28 -0.58
CA ASN A 384 11.78 49.52 0.80
C ASN A 384 10.36 48.96 1.06
N LYS A 385 10.24 47.76 1.66
CA LYS A 385 9.34 47.43 2.78
C LYS A 385 9.27 45.91 3.06
N ALA A 386 9.41 45.59 4.34
CA ALA A 386 9.24 44.29 4.98
C ALA A 386 7.75 44.03 5.35
N PRO A 387 7.37 42.81 5.81
CA PRO A 387 6.11 42.15 5.48
C PRO A 387 5.00 42.30 6.55
N SER A 388 3.74 42.08 6.12
CA SER A 388 2.63 41.73 7.02
C SER A 388 1.85 40.55 6.45
N ASN A 389 1.73 39.51 7.27
CA ASN A 389 1.07 38.24 7.00
C ASN A 389 -0.47 38.32 7.01
N VAL A 390 -1.06 37.24 6.45
CA VAL A 390 -2.39 36.64 6.68
C VAL A 390 -3.63 37.38 6.16
N SER A 391 -4.27 36.81 5.11
CA SER A 391 -5.72 36.59 5.02
C SER A 391 -6.17 36.37 3.57
N SER A 392 -6.16 35.13 3.07
CA SER A 392 -7.08 34.71 1.98
C SER A 392 -7.13 33.18 1.77
N LEU A 393 -7.38 32.42 2.85
CA LEU A 393 -7.74 30.99 2.79
C LEU A 393 -9.22 30.76 3.14
N ALA A 394 -10.08 31.76 2.90
CA ALA A 394 -11.49 31.72 3.26
C ALA A 394 -12.46 31.84 2.06
N SER A 395 -12.00 31.74 0.81
CA SER A 395 -12.91 31.81 -0.37
C SER A 395 -12.87 30.59 -1.31
N ALA A 396 -12.22 29.49 -0.92
CA ALA A 396 -12.18 28.27 -1.73
C ALA A 396 -12.94 27.07 -1.10
N ALA A 397 -13.76 27.32 -0.08
CA ALA A 397 -14.52 26.27 0.63
C ALA A 397 -15.99 26.15 0.22
N ALA A 398 -16.40 26.72 -0.92
CA ALA A 398 -17.81 26.77 -1.32
C ALA A 398 -18.11 26.18 -2.71
N SER A 399 -17.26 25.32 -3.27
CA SER A 399 -17.55 24.68 -4.57
C SER A 399 -17.09 23.22 -4.68
N ALA A 400 -17.19 22.46 -3.58
CA ALA A 400 -16.94 21.01 -3.57
C ALA A 400 -18.18 20.18 -3.17
N ALA A 401 -19.35 20.82 -3.08
CA ALA A 401 -20.60 20.16 -2.68
C ALA A 401 -21.57 19.86 -3.86
N GLU A 402 -21.19 20.15 -5.11
CA GLU A 402 -22.04 19.90 -6.29
C GLU A 402 -21.55 18.74 -7.19
N LEU A 403 -20.50 18.03 -6.80
CA LEU A 403 -19.97 16.88 -7.58
C LEU A 403 -20.49 15.50 -7.14
N PHE A 404 -21.51 15.46 -6.27
CA PHE A 404 -22.19 14.22 -5.87
C PHE A 404 -23.72 14.35 -5.86
N ARG A 405 -24.28 14.72 -7.01
CA ARG A 405 -25.68 14.43 -7.36
C ARG A 405 -25.77 13.68 -8.68
#